data_AF-A0A941HJB9-F1
#
_entry.id   AF-A0A941HJB9-F1
#
_cell.length_a   1.000
_cell.length_b   1.000
_cell.length_c   1.000
_cell.angle_alpha   90.00
_cell.angle_beta   90.00
_cell.angle_gamma   90.00
#
_symmetry.space_group_name_H-M   'P 1'
#
loop_
_entity.id
_entity.type
_entity.pdbx_description
1 polymer ?
#
loop_
_entity_poly.entity_id
_entity_poly.type
_entity_poly.pdbx_seq_one_letter_code
_entity_poly.pdbx_strand_id
1 'polypeptide(L)'
;MKRVEIVLISIAVLAIFWKALDYPFGNMVTMLSLLGLSCLYFYFSFVLLNSVPLRKMFKKDAYAEASSIRIIGTICTGVLLSITVLGILFQVMSWPFSKTNLLLGFLGLLIISVIRIIKYFKQKEGFYKKILLRSIIYCTIALVLLYIIPPYTFLKIKYKDHPDYIEVLKQLDKDPNNQELQKQEQELYNKITTHDRTGKR
;
A
#
# COMPACT_ATOMS: atom_id res chain seq x y z
N MET A 1 -18.05 -4.31 -6.76
CA MET A 1 -16.64 -3.92 -6.70
C MET A 1 -16.35 -2.77 -5.75
N LYS A 2 -17.01 -1.60 -5.85
CA LYS A 2 -16.77 -0.48 -4.91
C LYS A 2 -16.96 -0.84 -3.43
N ARG A 3 -17.95 -1.67 -3.09
CA ARG A 3 -18.14 -2.16 -1.72
C ARG A 3 -16.96 -3.00 -1.23
N VAL A 4 -16.42 -3.86 -2.09
CA VAL A 4 -15.25 -4.71 -1.77
C VAL A 4 -14.01 -3.85 -1.54
N GLU A 5 -13.78 -2.86 -2.42
CA GLU A 5 -12.71 -1.87 -2.27
C GLU A 5 -12.84 -1.11 -0.94
N ILE A 6 -14.02 -0.60 -0.61
CA ILE A 6 -14.26 0.12 0.65
C ILE A 6 -14.03 -0.79 1.85
N VAL A 7 -14.55 -2.02 1.83
CA VAL A 7 -14.34 -3.00 2.91
C VAL A 7 -12.86 -3.29 3.10
N LEU A 8 -12.10 -3.54 2.03
CA LEU A 8 -10.67 -3.78 2.12
C LEU A 8 -9.91 -2.56 2.66
N ILE A 9 -10.26 -1.35 2.23
CA ILE A 9 -9.67 -0.11 2.76
C ILE A 9 -9.98 0.04 4.25
N SER A 10 -11.22 -0.17 4.66
CA SER A 10 -11.61 -0.10 6.08
C SER A 10 -10.86 -1.12 6.93
N ILE A 11 -10.76 -2.37 6.46
CA ILE A 11 -9.98 -3.41 7.16
C ILE A 11 -8.50 -3.01 7.22
N ALA A 12 -7.91 -2.51 6.13
CA ALA A 12 -6.52 -2.09 6.11
C ALA A 12 -6.24 -0.95 7.10
N VAL A 13 -7.10 0.07 7.16
CA VAL A 13 -6.96 1.19 8.12
C VAL A 13 -7.06 0.70 9.56
N LEU A 14 -8.05 -0.15 9.87
CA LEU A 14 -8.21 -0.74 11.20
C LEU A 14 -7.01 -1.64 11.57
N ALA A 15 -6.50 -2.43 10.62
CA ALA A 15 -5.36 -3.30 10.83
C ALA A 15 -4.06 -2.52 11.09
N ILE A 16 -3.84 -1.41 10.38
CA ILE A 16 -2.70 -0.51 10.62
C ILE A 16 -2.80 0.08 12.03
N PHE A 17 -3.99 0.49 12.46
CA PHE A 17 -4.22 0.98 13.81
C PHE A 17 -3.93 -0.10 14.87
N TRP A 18 -4.44 -1.32 14.69
CA TRP A 18 -4.13 -2.44 15.58
C TRP A 18 -2.65 -2.80 15.61
N LYS A 19 -1.96 -2.76 14.46
CA LYS A 19 -0.51 -2.93 14.38
C LYS A 19 0.22 -1.85 15.19
N ALA A 20 -0.24 -0.60 15.15
CA ALA A 20 0.36 0.48 15.91
C ALA A 20 0.15 0.34 17.43
N LEU A 21 -0.88 -0.39 17.87
CA LEU A 21 -1.13 -0.74 19.27
C LEU A 21 -0.45 -2.06 19.69
N ASP A 22 0.41 -2.64 18.86
CA ASP A 22 1.03 -3.95 19.05
C ASP A 22 0.05 -5.09 19.36
N TYR A 23 -1.16 -5.02 18.80
CA TYR A 23 -2.15 -6.09 18.93
C TYR A 23 -1.68 -7.36 18.19
N PRO A 24 -1.86 -8.57 18.76
CA PRO A 24 -1.49 -9.82 18.09
C PRO A 24 -2.18 -9.94 16.73
N PHE A 25 -1.48 -10.53 15.76
CA PHE A 25 -1.92 -10.64 14.35
C PHE A 25 -2.07 -9.31 13.58
N GLY A 26 -1.81 -8.15 14.18
CA GLY A 26 -1.92 -6.85 13.48
C GLY A 26 -1.10 -6.79 12.19
N ASN A 27 0.11 -7.35 12.20
CA ASN A 27 0.95 -7.49 11.01
C ASN A 27 0.30 -8.35 9.91
N MET A 28 -0.25 -9.51 10.28
CA MET A 28 -0.84 -10.45 9.33
C MET A 28 -2.10 -9.87 8.67
N VAL A 29 -2.99 -9.25 9.47
CA VAL A 29 -4.21 -8.63 8.94
C VAL A 29 -3.87 -7.41 8.06
N THR A 30 -2.86 -6.61 8.44
CA THR A 30 -2.38 -5.48 7.62
C THR A 30 -1.82 -5.97 6.29
N MET A 31 -1.00 -7.02 6.32
CA MET A 31 -0.42 -7.62 5.12
C MET A 31 -1.50 -8.15 4.18
N LEU A 32 -2.42 -8.97 4.69
CA LEU A 32 -3.49 -9.58 3.88
C LEU A 32 -4.44 -8.54 3.28
N SER A 33 -4.81 -7.51 4.06
CA SER A 33 -5.73 -6.48 3.60
C SER A 33 -5.13 -5.57 2.52
N LEU A 34 -3.89 -5.09 2.70
CA LEU A 34 -3.22 -4.26 1.70
C LEU A 34 -2.79 -5.07 0.46
N LEU A 35 -2.33 -6.31 0.64
CA LEU A 35 -2.02 -7.20 -0.49
C LEU A 35 -3.30 -7.50 -1.29
N GLY A 36 -4.39 -7.84 -0.60
CA GLY A 36 -5.70 -8.05 -1.24
C GLY A 36 -6.19 -6.82 -2.00
N LEU A 37 -5.99 -5.62 -1.44
CA LEU A 37 -6.32 -4.36 -2.11
C LEU A 37 -5.44 -4.12 -3.35
N SER A 38 -4.15 -4.44 -3.28
CA SER A 38 -3.24 -4.37 -4.43
C SER A 38 -3.68 -5.33 -5.54
N CYS A 39 -3.97 -6.59 -5.21
CA CYS A 39 -4.48 -7.57 -6.17
C CYS A 39 -5.81 -7.13 -6.79
N LEU A 40 -6.70 -6.51 -6.00
CA LEU A 40 -7.96 -5.96 -6.50
C LEU A 40 -7.70 -4.89 -7.58
N TYR A 41 -6.76 -3.97 -7.35
CA TYR A 41 -6.40 -2.97 -8.36
C TYR A 41 -5.68 -3.58 -9.56
N PHE A 42 -4.80 -4.56 -9.36
CA PHE A 42 -4.06 -5.17 -10.46
C PHE A 42 -5.00 -5.94 -11.41
N TYR A 43 -5.72 -6.93 -10.90
CA TYR A 43 -6.53 -7.82 -11.73
C TYR A 43 -7.90 -7.26 -12.09
N PHE A 44 -8.52 -6.49 -11.20
CA PHE A 44 -9.91 -6.05 -11.37
C PHE A 44 -10.07 -4.55 -11.60
N SER A 45 -8.99 -3.79 -11.86
CA SER A 45 -9.06 -2.36 -12.16
C SER A 45 -10.02 -2.02 -13.30
N PHE A 46 -9.99 -2.78 -14.38
CA PHE A 46 -10.86 -2.53 -15.52
C PHE A 46 -12.34 -2.56 -15.12
N VAL A 47 -12.74 -3.59 -14.38
CA VAL A 47 -14.11 -3.76 -13.87
C VAL A 47 -14.45 -2.72 -12.80
N LEU A 48 -13.53 -2.49 -11.86
CA LEU A 48 -13.70 -1.60 -10.72
C LEU A 48 -13.84 -0.13 -11.15
N LEU A 49 -12.96 0.33 -12.02
CA LEU A 49 -12.89 1.73 -12.46
C LEU A 49 -13.99 2.07 -13.48
N ASN A 50 -14.42 1.11 -14.31
CA ASN A 50 -15.60 1.28 -15.18
C ASN A 50 -16.94 1.07 -14.46
N SER A 51 -16.94 0.85 -13.15
CA SER A 51 -18.17 0.66 -12.35
C SER A 51 -19.05 -0.51 -12.83
N VAL A 52 -18.46 -1.53 -13.44
CA VAL A 52 -19.18 -2.72 -13.92
C VAL A 52 -19.57 -3.60 -12.72
N PRO A 53 -20.81 -4.10 -12.63
CA PRO A 53 -21.21 -5.03 -11.58
C PRO A 53 -20.45 -6.35 -11.70
N LEU A 54 -20.02 -6.94 -10.57
CA LEU A 54 -19.36 -8.25 -10.51
C LEU A 54 -20.12 -9.33 -11.30
N ARG A 55 -21.45 -9.36 -11.16
CA ARG A 55 -22.32 -10.33 -11.83
C ARG A 55 -22.27 -10.25 -13.36
N LYS A 56 -21.85 -9.11 -13.92
CA LYS A 56 -21.78 -8.87 -15.37
C LYS A 56 -20.35 -8.83 -15.90
N MET A 57 -19.33 -9.09 -15.06
CA MET A 57 -17.93 -8.93 -15.47
C MET A 57 -17.50 -9.88 -16.59
N PHE A 58 -18.18 -11.01 -16.76
CA PHE A 58 -17.90 -11.97 -17.84
C PHE A 58 -18.80 -11.77 -19.07
N LYS A 59 -19.71 -10.78 -19.05
CA LYS A 59 -20.62 -10.50 -20.18
C LYS A 59 -20.01 -9.43 -21.08
N LYS A 60 -19.86 -9.72 -22.38
CA LYS A 60 -19.31 -8.78 -23.38
C LYS A 60 -20.12 -7.48 -23.47
N ASP A 61 -21.45 -7.56 -23.32
CA ASP A 61 -22.35 -6.40 -23.38
C ASP A 61 -22.08 -5.36 -22.29
N ALA A 62 -21.49 -5.77 -21.16
CA ALA A 62 -21.12 -4.86 -20.08
C ALA A 62 -19.97 -3.90 -20.47
N TYR A 63 -19.34 -4.13 -21.62
CA TYR A 63 -18.17 -3.40 -22.11
C TYR A 63 -18.40 -2.73 -23.46
N ALA A 64 -19.60 -2.80 -24.03
CA ALA A 64 -19.91 -2.28 -25.37
C ALA A 64 -19.64 -0.77 -25.52
N GLU A 65 -19.71 -0.01 -24.43
CA GLU A 65 -19.49 1.45 -24.41
C GLU A 65 -18.02 1.85 -24.16
N ALA A 66 -17.12 0.89 -23.88
CA ALA A 66 -15.74 1.19 -23.53
C ALA A 66 -14.82 1.15 -24.76
N SER A 67 -14.29 2.31 -25.17
CA SER A 67 -13.27 2.38 -26.22
C SER A 67 -11.96 1.70 -25.80
N SER A 68 -11.22 1.10 -26.73
CA SER A 68 -9.95 0.41 -26.45
C SER A 68 -8.94 1.29 -25.69
N ILE A 69 -8.87 2.58 -26.02
CA ILE A 69 -8.02 3.55 -25.31
C ILE A 69 -8.44 3.72 -23.85
N ARG A 70 -9.75 3.71 -23.57
CA ARG A 70 -10.29 3.77 -22.20
C ARG A 70 -9.95 2.52 -21.42
N ILE A 71 -10.03 1.34 -22.05
CA ILE A 71 -9.64 0.04 -21.47
C ILE A 71 -8.17 0.08 -21.05
N ILE A 72 -7.27 0.38 -21.98
CA ILE A 72 -5.83 0.45 -21.73
C ILE A 72 -5.53 1.46 -20.61
N GLY A 73 -6.11 2.66 -20.70
CA GLY A 73 -5.91 3.69 -19.67
C GLY A 73 -6.36 3.24 -18.28
N THR A 74 -7.46 2.49 -18.17
CA THR A 74 -7.89 1.93 -16.88
C THR A 74 -7.01 0.81 -16.36
N ILE A 75 -6.49 -0.06 -17.23
CA ILE A 75 -5.54 -1.12 -16.83
C ILE A 75 -4.26 -0.47 -16.32
N CYS A 76 -3.67 0.48 -17.06
CA CYS A 76 -2.48 1.19 -16.62
C CYS A 76 -2.70 1.91 -15.29
N THR A 77 -3.87 2.51 -15.09
CA THR A 77 -4.22 3.13 -13.79
C THR A 77 -4.30 2.09 -12.68
N GLY A 78 -4.87 0.91 -12.96
CA GLY A 78 -4.92 -0.21 -12.04
C GLY A 78 -3.56 -0.69 -11.58
N VAL A 79 -2.66 -0.92 -12.53
CA VAL A 79 -1.28 -1.32 -12.25
C VAL A 79 -0.59 -0.29 -11.37
N LEU A 80 -0.71 1.00 -11.70
CA LEU A 80 -0.08 2.06 -10.90
C LEU A 80 -0.67 2.16 -9.50
N LEU A 81 -2.00 2.05 -9.35
CA LEU A 81 -2.64 1.97 -8.02
C LEU A 81 -2.14 0.76 -7.23
N SER A 82 -1.99 -0.41 -7.88
CA SER A 82 -1.50 -1.62 -7.22
C SER A 82 -0.05 -1.48 -6.72
N ILE A 83 0.81 -0.84 -7.51
CA ILE A 83 2.20 -0.53 -7.14
C ILE A 83 2.22 0.46 -5.98
N THR A 84 1.38 1.50 -6.00
CA THR A 84 1.28 2.44 -4.88
C THR A 84 0.82 1.74 -3.60
N VAL A 85 -0.19 0.87 -3.66
CA VAL A 85 -0.66 0.11 -2.49
C VAL A 85 0.41 -0.85 -1.97
N LEU A 86 1.19 -1.49 -2.85
CA LEU A 86 2.35 -2.29 -2.44
C LEU A 86 3.42 -1.43 -1.76
N GLY A 87 3.68 -0.22 -2.28
CA GLY A 87 4.57 0.74 -1.63
C GLY A 87 4.10 1.12 -0.23
N ILE A 88 2.79 1.35 -0.05
CA ILE A 88 2.18 1.61 1.26
C ILE A 88 2.40 0.41 2.20
N LEU A 89 2.11 -0.81 1.72
CA LEU A 89 2.34 -2.05 2.48
C LEU A 89 3.79 -2.15 2.93
N PHE A 90 4.74 -1.97 2.02
CA PHE A 90 6.16 -2.09 2.30
C PHE A 90 6.60 -1.03 3.31
N GLN A 91 6.08 0.21 3.20
CA GLN A 91 6.37 1.27 4.17
C GLN A 91 5.83 0.93 5.57
N VAL A 92 4.58 0.47 5.67
CA VAL A 92 3.93 0.13 6.94
C VAL A 92 4.62 -1.05 7.62
N MET A 93 5.08 -2.03 6.82
CA MET A 93 5.82 -3.20 7.29
C MET A 93 7.31 -2.89 7.53
N SER A 94 7.77 -1.68 7.19
CA SER A 94 9.20 -1.29 7.22
C SER A 94 10.09 -2.24 6.41
N TRP A 95 9.60 -2.68 5.26
CA TRP A 95 10.32 -3.51 4.31
C TRP A 95 11.16 -2.67 3.33
N PRO A 96 12.24 -3.26 2.79
CA PRO A 96 13.03 -2.62 1.74
C PRO A 96 12.18 -2.36 0.48
N PHE A 97 12.63 -1.46 -0.39
CA PHE A 97 11.93 -1.04 -1.63
C PHE A 97 10.62 -0.25 -1.45
N SER A 98 10.20 0.04 -0.22
CA SER A 98 9.02 0.88 0.06
C SER A 98 9.04 2.21 -0.70
N LYS A 99 10.14 2.97 -0.58
CA LYS A 99 10.31 4.25 -1.26
C LYS A 99 10.31 4.14 -2.78
N THR A 100 10.97 3.12 -3.34
CA THR A 100 11.03 2.90 -4.78
C THR A 100 9.63 2.64 -5.36
N ASN A 101 8.86 1.75 -4.70
CA ASN A 101 7.50 1.44 -5.11
C ASN A 101 6.56 2.65 -4.96
N LEU A 102 6.66 3.38 -3.85
CA LEU A 102 5.86 4.59 -3.62
C LEU A 102 6.18 5.67 -4.66
N LEU A 103 7.46 5.88 -4.99
CA LEU A 103 7.89 6.87 -5.98
C LEU A 103 7.41 6.50 -7.38
N LEU A 104 7.59 5.24 -7.80
CA LEU A 104 7.14 4.75 -9.10
C LEU A 104 5.62 4.89 -9.25
N GLY A 105 4.87 4.47 -8.23
CA GLY A 105 3.42 4.62 -8.19
C GLY A 105 2.99 6.09 -8.22
N PHE A 106 3.63 6.96 -7.42
CA PHE A 106 3.34 8.38 -7.37
C PHE A 106 3.54 9.07 -8.73
N LEU A 107 4.71 8.88 -9.37
CA LEU A 107 5.01 9.49 -10.66
C LEU A 107 4.05 9.01 -11.74
N GLY A 108 3.78 7.70 -11.79
CA GLY A 108 2.83 7.16 -12.76
C GLY A 108 1.40 7.66 -12.55
N LEU A 109 0.92 7.73 -11.30
CA LEU A 109 -0.41 8.27 -10.99
C LEU A 109 -0.49 9.77 -11.30
N LEU A 110 0.60 10.53 -11.14
CA LEU A 110 0.66 11.94 -11.51
C LEU A 110 0.49 12.12 -13.03
N ILE A 111 1.24 11.37 -13.83
CA ILE A 111 1.12 11.37 -15.30
C ILE A 111 -0.31 11.05 -15.73
N ILE A 112 -0.89 9.97 -15.17
CA ILE A 112 -2.28 9.59 -15.47
C ILE A 112 -3.27 10.66 -15.05
N SER A 113 -3.06 11.30 -13.90
CA SER A 113 -3.93 12.38 -13.41
C SER A 113 -3.92 13.56 -14.37
N VAL A 114 -2.76 13.98 -14.87
CA VAL A 114 -2.64 15.06 -15.87
C VAL A 114 -3.42 14.71 -17.15
N ILE A 115 -3.19 13.51 -17.71
CA ILE A 115 -3.90 13.04 -18.92
C ILE A 115 -5.42 13.06 -18.70
N ARG A 116 -5.87 12.62 -17.52
CA ARG A 116 -7.30 12.56 -17.17
C ARG A 116 -7.91 13.93 -16.95
N ILE A 117 -7.18 14.87 -16.36
CA ILE A 117 -7.63 16.26 -16.21
C ILE A 117 -7.90 16.86 -17.60
N ILE A 118 -6.95 16.71 -18.53
CA ILE A 118 -7.11 17.19 -19.91
C ILE A 118 -8.35 16.57 -20.56
N LYS A 119 -8.55 15.24 -20.43
CA LYS A 119 -9.74 14.58 -20.98
C LYS A 119 -11.04 14.99 -20.28
N TYR A 120 -11.01 15.22 -18.97
CA TYR A 120 -12.17 15.67 -18.21
C TYR A 120 -12.65 17.04 -18.68
N PHE A 121 -11.74 17.98 -18.94
CA PHE A 121 -12.12 19.29 -19.47
C PHE A 121 -12.71 19.21 -20.90
N LYS A 122 -12.28 18.24 -21.71
CA LYS A 122 -12.79 18.04 -23.07
C LYS A 122 -14.15 17.34 -23.12
N GLN A 123 -14.34 16.27 -22.33
CA GLN A 123 -15.52 15.39 -22.45
C GLN A 123 -16.52 15.57 -21.30
N LYS A 124 -16.13 16.18 -20.18
CA LYS A 124 -16.90 16.37 -18.94
C LYS A 124 -17.57 15.10 -18.39
N GLU A 125 -17.09 13.91 -18.78
CA GLU A 125 -17.65 12.67 -18.30
C GLU A 125 -17.31 12.42 -16.83
N GLY A 126 -18.34 12.07 -16.04
CA GLY A 126 -18.19 11.69 -14.64
C GLY A 126 -17.27 10.48 -14.40
N PHE A 127 -16.98 9.70 -15.45
CA PHE A 127 -16.00 8.62 -15.45
C PHE A 127 -14.59 9.11 -15.08
N TYR A 128 -14.10 10.17 -15.74
CA TYR A 128 -12.75 10.68 -15.48
C TYR A 128 -12.65 11.29 -14.08
N LYS A 129 -13.69 11.99 -13.61
CA LYS A 129 -13.75 12.57 -12.27
C LYS A 129 -13.56 11.53 -11.16
N LYS A 130 -14.26 10.38 -11.26
CA LYS A 130 -14.18 9.30 -10.26
C LYS A 130 -12.78 8.71 -10.14
N ILE A 131 -12.09 8.55 -11.27
CA ILE A 131 -10.75 7.97 -11.28
C ILE A 131 -9.72 9.00 -10.83
N LEU A 132 -9.86 10.26 -11.25
CA LEU A 132 -9.01 11.35 -10.81
C LEU A 132 -9.03 11.53 -9.28
N LEU A 133 -10.22 11.50 -8.67
CA LEU A 133 -10.35 11.61 -7.21
C LEU A 133 -9.59 10.48 -6.48
N ARG A 134 -9.67 9.25 -6.99
CA ARG A 134 -8.92 8.10 -6.43
C ARG A 134 -7.41 8.30 -6.59
N SER A 135 -6.97 8.69 -7.78
CA SER A 135 -5.55 8.95 -8.05
C SER A 135 -5.00 10.04 -7.13
N ILE A 136 -5.74 11.13 -6.91
CA ILE A 136 -5.33 12.20 -6.00
C ILE A 136 -5.18 11.67 -4.57
N ILE A 137 -6.15 10.91 -4.05
CA ILE A 137 -6.07 10.34 -2.69
C ILE A 137 -4.81 9.49 -2.52
N TYR A 138 -4.53 8.57 -3.45
CA TYR A 138 -3.34 7.72 -3.38
C TYR A 138 -2.04 8.50 -3.61
N CYS A 139 -2.03 9.53 -4.47
CA CYS A 139 -0.90 10.43 -4.62
C CYS A 139 -0.59 11.19 -3.32
N THR A 140 -1.62 11.71 -2.64
CA THR A 140 -1.46 12.39 -1.36
C THR A 140 -0.89 11.45 -0.30
N ILE A 141 -1.43 10.24 -0.18
CA ILE A 141 -0.91 9.23 0.76
C ILE A 141 0.53 8.88 0.42
N ALA A 142 0.86 8.63 -0.85
CA ALA A 142 2.20 8.30 -1.28
C ALA A 142 3.20 9.43 -0.96
N LEU A 143 2.82 10.69 -1.19
CA LEU A 143 3.65 11.85 -0.89
C LEU A 143 3.92 11.99 0.61
N VAL A 144 2.89 11.84 1.45
CA VAL A 144 3.04 11.84 2.91
C VAL A 144 4.00 10.74 3.36
N LEU A 145 3.82 9.51 2.86
CA LEU A 145 4.69 8.39 3.23
C LEU A 145 6.12 8.51 2.71
N LEU A 146 6.33 9.15 1.55
CA LEU A 146 7.66 9.34 0.96
C LEU A 146 8.50 10.38 1.72
N TYR A 147 7.89 11.51 2.06
CA TYR A 147 8.62 12.70 2.51
C TYR A 147 8.42 13.02 3.98
N ILE A 148 7.25 12.72 4.56
CA ILE A 148 6.92 13.10 5.93
C ILE A 148 7.27 11.98 6.90
N ILE A 149 7.04 10.71 6.52
CA ILE A 149 7.26 9.56 7.41
C ILE A 149 8.61 8.90 7.13
N PRO A 150 9.60 8.99 8.04
CA PRO A 150 10.88 8.31 7.87
C PRO A 150 10.72 6.80 7.74
N PRO A 151 11.65 6.11 7.04
CA PRO A 151 11.75 4.67 7.13
C PRO A 151 11.97 4.28 8.61
N TYR A 152 11.47 3.11 9.03
CA TYR A 152 11.49 2.61 10.41
C TYR A 152 10.63 3.36 11.43
N THR A 153 9.83 4.36 11.06
CA THR A 153 8.97 5.07 12.04
C THR A 153 8.05 4.11 12.80
N PHE A 154 7.45 3.14 12.10
CA PHE A 154 6.61 2.13 12.72
C PHE A 154 7.40 1.17 13.63
N LEU A 155 8.66 0.87 13.30
CA LEU A 155 9.55 0.06 14.16
C LEU A 155 10.00 0.84 15.39
N LYS A 156 10.24 2.16 15.27
CA LYS A 156 10.54 3.04 16.40
C LYS A 156 9.39 3.19 17.38
N ILE A 157 8.16 3.19 16.88
CA ILE A 157 6.98 3.23 17.76
C ILE A 157 6.87 1.92 18.53
N LYS A 158 7.05 0.79 17.85
CA LYS A 158 6.96 -0.56 18.44
C LYS A 158 8.08 -0.84 19.45
N TYR A 159 9.32 -0.61 19.07
CA TYR A 159 10.50 -0.91 19.88
C TYR A 159 11.07 0.37 20.52
N LYS A 160 10.17 1.24 21.01
CA LYS A 160 10.54 2.56 21.55
C LYS A 160 11.58 2.46 22.67
N ASP A 161 11.47 1.43 23.50
CA ASP A 161 12.35 1.20 24.65
C ASP A 161 13.63 0.41 24.29
N HIS A 162 13.80 0.05 23.01
CA HIS A 162 14.92 -0.73 22.51
C HIS A 162 15.56 -0.07 21.26
N PRO A 163 16.19 1.12 21.40
CA PRO A 163 16.82 1.82 20.29
C PRO A 163 17.94 1.00 19.64
N ASP A 164 18.70 0.24 20.43
CA ASP A 164 19.82 -0.59 19.97
C ASP A 164 19.38 -1.62 18.92
N TYR A 165 18.20 -2.22 19.10
CA TYR A 165 17.62 -3.16 18.12
C TYR A 165 17.37 -2.49 16.78
N ILE A 166 16.89 -1.25 16.79
CA ILE A 166 16.60 -0.47 15.59
C ILE A 166 17.90 -0.08 14.87
N GLU A 167 18.98 0.19 15.60
CA GLU A 167 20.27 0.49 15.00
C GLU A 167 20.87 -0.70 14.29
N VAL A 168 20.82 -1.89 14.90
CA VAL A 168 21.27 -3.14 14.26
C VAL A 168 20.46 -3.43 13.00
N LEU A 169 19.13 -3.24 13.03
CA LEU A 169 18.31 -3.40 11.83
C LEU A 169 18.70 -2.43 10.69
N LYS A 170 19.02 -1.17 11.01
CA LYS A 170 19.51 -0.22 9.99
C LYS A 170 20.88 -0.61 9.43
N GLN A 171 21.72 -1.25 10.23
CA GLN A 171 23.03 -1.73 9.78
C GLN A 171 22.88 -2.97 8.89
N LEU A 172 22.00 -3.91 9.27
CA LEU A 172 21.65 -5.07 8.46
C LEU A 172 21.04 -4.69 7.11
N ASP A 173 20.24 -3.63 7.04
CA ASP A 173 19.71 -3.17 5.75
C ASP A 173 20.81 -2.63 4.81
N LYS A 174 21.96 -2.21 5.34
CA LYS A 174 23.13 -1.80 4.54
C LYS A 174 24.04 -2.98 4.20
N ASP A 175 24.16 -3.94 5.11
CA ASP A 175 24.99 -5.14 4.94
C ASP A 175 24.22 -6.41 5.39
N PRO A 176 23.32 -6.94 4.53
CA PRO A 176 22.45 -8.05 4.91
C PRO A 176 23.19 -9.37 5.18
N ASN A 177 24.43 -9.49 4.69
CA ASN A 177 25.21 -10.73 4.76
C ASN A 177 26.15 -10.77 5.98
N ASN A 178 26.15 -9.73 6.82
CA ASN A 178 26.97 -9.67 8.00
C ASN A 178 26.45 -10.62 9.09
N GLN A 179 27.13 -11.75 9.27
CA GLN A 179 26.73 -12.77 10.24
C GLN A 179 26.79 -12.30 11.70
N GLU A 180 27.65 -11.33 12.03
CA GLU A 180 27.73 -10.78 13.39
C GLU A 180 26.51 -9.92 13.70
N LEU A 181 26.11 -9.06 12.77
CA LEU A 181 24.91 -8.24 12.91
C LEU A 181 23.64 -9.09 13.00
N GLN A 182 23.56 -10.19 12.26
CA GLN A 182 22.43 -11.13 12.34
C GLN A 182 22.34 -11.80 13.72
N LYS A 183 23.48 -12.21 14.30
CA LYS A 183 23.52 -12.76 15.66
C LYS A 183 23.11 -11.72 16.70
N GLN A 184 23.61 -10.50 16.58
CA GLN A 184 23.26 -9.40 17.47
C GLN A 184 21.76 -9.06 17.41
N GLU A 185 21.17 -9.04 16.20
CA GLU A 185 19.75 -8.83 15.98
C GLU A 185 18.91 -9.90 16.70
N GLN A 186 19.28 -11.17 16.54
CA GLN A 186 18.60 -12.29 17.19
C GLN A 186 18.73 -12.24 18.73
N GLU A 187 19.90 -11.90 19.25
CA GLU A 187 20.11 -11.77 20.70
C GLU A 187 19.26 -10.65 21.30
N LEU A 188 19.23 -9.48 20.65
CA LEU A 188 18.40 -8.35 21.07
C LEU A 188 16.92 -8.71 20.99
N TYR A 189 16.48 -9.35 19.90
CA TYR A 189 15.09 -9.81 19.75
C TYR A 189 14.68 -10.80 20.84
N ASN A 190 15.57 -11.74 21.19
CA ASN A 190 15.34 -12.70 22.28
C ASN A 190 15.24 -11.99 23.63
N LYS A 191 16.06 -10.97 23.91
CA LYS A 191 15.98 -10.17 25.13
C LYS A 191 14.64 -9.44 25.23
N ILE A 192 14.18 -8.80 24.15
CA ILE A 192 12.89 -8.10 24.10
C ILE A 192 11.74 -9.08 24.40
N THR A 193 11.71 -10.22 23.70
CA THR A 193 10.62 -11.20 23.84
C THR A 193 10.64 -11.96 25.17
N THR A 194 11.79 -12.11 25.82
CA THR A 194 11.88 -12.69 27.17
C THR A 194 11.53 -11.68 28.27
N HIS A 195 11.92 -10.42 28.12
CA HIS A 195 11.61 -9.35 29.08
C HIS A 195 10.10 -9.01 29.10
N ASP A 196 9.42 -9.07 27.94
CA ASP A 196 7.96 -8.93 27.86
C ASP A 196 7.18 -10.07 28.53
N ARG A 197 7.79 -11.25 28.65
CA ARG A 197 7.19 -12.42 29.31
C ARG A 197 7.34 -12.37 30.83
N THR A 198 8.37 -11.72 31.35
CA THR A 198 8.63 -11.61 32.80
C THR A 198 8.01 -10.37 33.43
N GLY A 199 7.74 -9.30 32.67
CA GLY A 199 7.11 -8.05 33.14
C GLY A 199 5.57 -8.03 33.15
N LYS A 200 4.89 -9.11 32.75
CA LYS A 200 3.42 -9.27 32.77
C LYS A 200 2.91 -10.19 33.90
N ARG A 201 3.47 -10.06 35.11
CA ARG A 201 2.89 -10.66 36.33
C ARG A 201 2.47 -9.59 37.31
#